data_AF-A0A643CIH8-F1
#
_entry.id   AF-A0A643CIH8-F1
#
_cell.length_a   1.000
_cell.length_b   1.000
_cell.length_c   1.000
_cell.angle_alpha   90.00
_cell.angle_beta   90.00
_cell.angle_gamma   90.00
#
_symmetry.space_group_name_H-M   'P 1'
#
loop_
_entity.id
_entity.type
_entity.pdbx_description
1 polymer ?
#
loop_
_entity_poly.entity_id
_entity_poly.type
_entity_poly.pdbx_seq_one_letter_code
_entity_poly.pdbx_strand_id
1 'polypeptide(L)'
;MEFLGTTQTASYCGPKKACGISVLPPVAPAPVIQECYQPYYLPGYRYLNSWRPSLFYKVSNTQTCPDEGATCRSALRPPTILPAVRSALFCRYSPHDWDQSNQLQIRAAEASRLWAGRLMGDSMRLMQDKDQLTRQMQEGTRRNLGQRLSDIGFWKSELSYELERLLNENHSLDAVKRRLECMAEELNCPLQVALECQYQREKRIGIDLVHDNVEKNLIREVDLLKCCQEQMRKLAQRIDIQMRVSVPETWAKFSNDNIRHSQNMRANSVRLREEAQNLFDVLLDQMWKQFTNTNLAFNARIAEVTDVKNKLQTQLAK
;
A
#
# COMPACT_ATOMS: atom_id res chain seq x y z
N MET A 1 -13.97 34.70 -8.32
CA MET A 1 -14.77 34.21 -7.18
C MET A 1 -13.98 33.12 -6.49
N GLU A 2 -13.59 33.43 -5.26
CA GLU A 2 -13.40 32.57 -4.08
C GLU A 2 -12.62 31.24 -4.20
N PHE A 3 -11.44 31.29 -3.59
CA PHE A 3 -10.69 30.18 -3.02
C PHE A 3 -11.48 29.55 -1.85
N LEU A 4 -11.66 28.23 -1.85
CA LEU A 4 -11.97 27.47 -0.63
C LEU A 4 -11.05 26.25 -0.54
N GLY A 5 -9.88 26.47 0.04
CA GLY A 5 -9.11 25.41 0.65
C GLY A 5 -9.77 24.98 1.96
N THR A 6 -10.02 23.69 2.12
CA THR A 6 -10.32 23.10 3.42
C THR A 6 -9.28 22.03 3.73
N THR A 7 -8.29 22.41 4.52
CA THR A 7 -7.41 21.49 5.25
C THR A 7 -8.27 20.76 6.28
N GLN A 8 -8.58 19.49 6.03
CA GLN A 8 -9.18 18.64 7.07
C GLN A 8 -8.13 18.36 8.14
N THR A 9 -8.29 19.00 9.30
CA THR A 9 -7.64 18.60 10.54
C THR A 9 -8.26 17.30 11.04
N ALA A 10 -7.53 16.20 10.90
CA ALA A 10 -7.95 14.91 11.44
C ALA A 10 -7.90 14.94 12.98
N SER A 11 -9.06 15.01 13.63
CA SER A 11 -9.20 14.87 15.08
C SER A 11 -9.25 13.38 15.44
N TYR A 12 -8.10 12.80 15.79
CA TYR A 12 -8.02 11.49 16.42
C TYR A 12 -8.16 11.68 17.93
N CYS A 13 -9.39 11.62 18.46
CA CYS A 13 -9.75 11.06 19.77
C CYS A 13 -11.19 11.47 20.13
N GLY A 14 -12.14 10.55 19.99
CA GLY A 14 -13.46 10.62 20.61
C GLY A 14 -13.67 9.42 21.55
N PRO A 15 -14.38 9.57 22.68
CA PRO A 15 -14.53 8.51 23.66
C PRO A 15 -15.44 7.38 23.14
N LYS A 16 -15.04 6.13 23.43
CA LYS A 16 -15.72 4.89 23.03
C LYS A 16 -17.17 4.86 23.51
N LYS A 17 -18.14 4.88 22.58
CA LYS A 17 -19.51 4.43 22.84
C LYS A 17 -19.57 2.91 22.68
N ALA A 18 -19.99 2.20 23.72
CA ALA A 18 -20.32 0.79 23.64
C ALA A 18 -21.64 0.63 22.86
N CYS A 19 -21.59 0.07 21.66
CA CYS A 19 -22.79 -0.38 20.95
C CYS A 19 -23.14 -1.79 21.45
N GLY A 20 -24.18 -1.88 22.29
CA GLY A 20 -24.89 -3.12 22.53
C GLY A 20 -25.63 -3.54 21.26
N ILE A 21 -25.36 -4.76 20.80
CA ILE A 21 -26.10 -5.40 19.72
C ILE A 21 -27.42 -5.89 20.33
N SER A 22 -28.53 -5.22 20.00
CA SER A 22 -29.86 -5.77 20.21
C SER A 22 -30.80 -5.18 19.16
N VAL A 23 -31.40 -6.09 18.39
CA VAL A 23 -32.48 -5.91 17.40
C VAL A 23 -32.05 -5.35 16.03
N LEU A 24 -31.93 -6.25 15.05
CA LEU A 24 -31.96 -5.94 13.63
C LEU A 24 -33.40 -5.56 13.21
N PRO A 25 -33.61 -4.54 12.36
CA PRO A 25 -34.94 -4.17 11.86
C PRO A 25 -35.49 -5.23 10.88
N PRO A 26 -36.82 -5.25 10.62
CA PRO A 26 -37.43 -6.23 9.74
C PRO A 26 -36.87 -6.13 8.33
N VAL A 27 -36.60 -7.30 7.72
CA VAL A 27 -36.16 -7.45 6.35
C VAL A 27 -37.22 -6.83 5.42
N ALA A 28 -36.92 -5.67 4.85
CA ALA A 28 -37.61 -5.19 3.67
C ALA A 28 -37.33 -6.19 2.53
N PRO A 29 -38.32 -6.50 1.65
CA PRO A 29 -38.07 -7.38 0.52
C PRO A 29 -36.91 -6.81 -0.30
N ALA A 30 -35.90 -7.65 -0.49
CA ALA A 30 -34.76 -7.30 -1.32
C ALA A 30 -35.28 -6.82 -2.69
N PRO A 31 -34.79 -5.69 -3.24
CA PRO A 31 -35.03 -5.41 -4.63
C PRO A 31 -34.55 -6.63 -5.41
N VAL A 32 -35.40 -7.16 -6.28
CA VAL A 32 -35.07 -8.27 -7.16
C VAL A 32 -33.79 -7.88 -7.88
N ILE A 33 -32.66 -8.46 -7.45
CA ILE A 33 -31.44 -8.44 -8.23
C ILE A 33 -31.75 -9.37 -9.39
N GLN A 34 -32.31 -8.80 -10.45
CA GLN A 34 -32.31 -9.43 -11.74
C GLN A 34 -30.83 -9.55 -12.09
N GLU A 35 -30.29 -10.76 -11.97
CA GLU A 35 -28.95 -11.08 -12.45
C GLU A 35 -28.92 -10.78 -13.94
N CYS A 36 -28.57 -9.55 -14.31
CA CYS A 36 -28.20 -9.18 -15.66
C CYS A 36 -26.78 -9.64 -15.94
N TYR A 37 -26.50 -10.92 -15.70
CA TYR A 37 -25.50 -11.62 -16.48
C TYR A 37 -26.18 -12.07 -17.77
N GLN A 38 -26.33 -11.13 -18.71
CA GLN A 38 -26.40 -11.55 -20.10
C GLN A 38 -25.02 -12.14 -20.43
N PRO A 39 -24.92 -13.42 -20.83
CA PRO A 39 -23.71 -13.89 -21.47
C PRO A 39 -23.52 -12.98 -22.68
N TYR A 40 -22.42 -12.23 -22.70
CA TYR A 40 -22.06 -11.40 -23.85
C TYR A 40 -21.77 -12.35 -25.02
N TYR A 41 -22.79 -12.67 -25.80
CA TYR A 41 -22.62 -13.22 -27.13
C TYR A 41 -22.37 -12.04 -28.06
N LEU A 42 -21.16 -11.95 -28.61
CA LEU A 42 -20.85 -11.07 -29.73
C LEU A 42 -21.86 -11.33 -30.86
N PRO A 43 -22.71 -10.34 -31.24
CA PRO A 43 -23.60 -10.50 -32.37
C PRO A 43 -22.77 -10.64 -33.64
N GLY A 44 -22.74 -11.84 -34.21
CA GLY A 44 -22.06 -12.10 -35.49
C GLY A 44 -21.09 -13.27 -35.53
N TYR A 45 -20.86 -13.99 -34.43
CA TYR A 45 -20.12 -15.26 -34.49
C TYR A 45 -21.00 -16.38 -35.09
N ARG A 46 -21.24 -16.31 -36.40
CA ARG A 46 -21.52 -17.52 -37.18
C ARG A 46 -20.25 -18.38 -37.07
N TYR A 47 -20.41 -19.63 -36.66
CA TYR A 47 -19.39 -20.67 -36.74
C TYR A 47 -18.48 -20.40 -37.95
N LEU A 48 -17.19 -20.14 -37.69
CA LEU A 48 -16.19 -20.28 -38.75
C LEU A 48 -16.37 -21.71 -39.27
N ASN A 49 -17.00 -21.84 -40.44
CA ASN A 49 -16.87 -23.04 -41.22
C ASN A 49 -15.37 -23.23 -41.38
N SER A 50 -14.86 -24.26 -40.69
CA SER A 50 -13.50 -24.74 -40.84
C SER A 50 -13.28 -24.88 -42.33
N TRP A 51 -12.32 -24.13 -42.87
CA TRP A 51 -11.89 -24.30 -44.25
C TRP A 51 -11.55 -25.79 -44.41
N ARG A 52 -12.42 -26.56 -45.07
CA ARG A 52 -12.14 -27.94 -45.43
C ARG A 52 -11.55 -27.91 -46.84
N PRO A 53 -10.26 -28.27 -47.02
CA PRO A 53 -9.72 -28.43 -48.36
C PRO A 53 -10.56 -29.47 -49.10
N SER A 54 -11.08 -29.07 -50.26
CA SER A 54 -11.71 -29.96 -51.23
C SER A 54 -10.75 -31.11 -51.55
N LEU A 55 -11.25 -32.36 -51.52
CA LEU A 55 -10.51 -33.62 -51.73
C LEU A 55 -9.95 -33.82 -53.16
N PHE A 56 -9.70 -32.76 -53.93
CA PHE A 56 -9.40 -32.85 -55.37
C PHE A 56 -8.12 -32.14 -55.82
N TYR A 57 -7.03 -32.22 -55.06
CA TYR A 57 -5.71 -31.88 -55.61
C TYR A 57 -4.67 -32.94 -55.24
N LYS A 58 -4.38 -33.83 -56.20
CA LYS A 58 -3.21 -34.72 -56.14
C LYS A 58 -2.04 -33.97 -56.77
N VAL A 59 -0.97 -33.84 -55.99
CA VAL A 59 0.33 -33.28 -56.36
C VAL A 59 1.08 -34.28 -57.25
N SER A 60 1.68 -33.79 -58.35
CA SER A 60 2.49 -34.58 -59.28
C SER A 60 3.86 -34.91 -58.68
N ASN A 61 4.25 -36.19 -58.72
CA ASN A 61 5.58 -36.66 -58.31
C ASN A 61 6.38 -37.19 -59.52
N THR A 62 7.70 -37.17 -59.38
CA THR A 62 8.80 -37.14 -60.35
C THR A 62 9.21 -38.47 -61.05
N GLN A 63 9.58 -38.38 -62.33
CA GLN A 63 10.83 -38.85 -63.00
C GLN A 63 11.24 -40.35 -63.06
N THR A 64 11.42 -40.91 -64.28
CA THR A 64 12.63 -41.64 -64.81
C THR A 64 12.41 -42.29 -66.21
N CYS A 65 13.43 -42.25 -67.07
CA CYS A 65 13.67 -43.05 -68.30
C CYS A 65 14.89 -43.98 -68.03
N PRO A 66 15.08 -45.17 -68.66
CA PRO A 66 15.46 -45.30 -70.10
C PRO A 66 15.01 -46.57 -70.90
N ASP A 67 15.01 -46.39 -72.23
CA ASP A 67 15.42 -47.24 -73.39
C ASP A 67 15.10 -48.75 -73.52
N GLU A 68 14.34 -49.16 -74.56
CA GLU A 68 14.85 -49.79 -75.81
C GLU A 68 13.72 -50.32 -76.74
N GLY A 69 13.82 -49.92 -78.03
CA GLY A 69 13.54 -50.68 -79.26
C GLY A 69 12.24 -51.49 -79.48
N ALA A 70 11.27 -50.92 -80.22
CA ALA A 70 10.63 -51.57 -81.40
C ALA A 70 9.66 -50.63 -82.14
N THR A 71 9.67 -50.74 -83.47
CA THR A 71 9.22 -49.75 -84.45
C THR A 71 7.70 -49.77 -84.77
N CYS A 72 7.06 -48.60 -84.67
CA CYS A 72 5.93 -48.02 -85.44
C CYS A 72 4.57 -48.78 -85.65
N ARG A 73 3.47 -48.24 -85.09
CA ARG A 73 2.44 -47.38 -85.77
C ARG A 73 1.13 -47.16 -84.94
N SER A 74 0.74 -45.89 -84.79
CA SER A 74 -0.62 -45.32 -84.58
C SER A 74 -1.35 -45.35 -83.20
N ALA A 75 -1.48 -44.15 -82.60
CA ALA A 75 -2.60 -43.53 -81.85
C ALA A 75 -3.46 -44.30 -80.79
N LEU A 76 -3.14 -44.06 -79.50
CA LEU A 76 -3.97 -43.49 -78.38
C LEU A 76 -5.50 -43.75 -78.40
N ARG A 77 -6.20 -44.27 -77.37
CA ARG A 77 -6.20 -44.02 -75.90
C ARG A 77 -7.14 -45.04 -75.20
N PRO A 78 -6.99 -45.39 -73.91
CA PRO A 78 -7.98 -46.17 -73.16
C PRO A 78 -9.22 -45.31 -72.82
N PRO A 79 -10.43 -45.88 -72.72
CA PRO A 79 -11.62 -45.11 -72.38
C PRO A 79 -11.62 -44.70 -70.91
N THR A 80 -11.49 -43.40 -70.65
CA THR A 80 -11.78 -42.82 -69.34
C THR A 80 -13.30 -42.84 -69.13
N ILE A 81 -13.81 -43.86 -68.43
CA ILE A 81 -15.18 -43.82 -67.90
C ILE A 81 -15.18 -42.78 -66.78
N LEU A 82 -15.48 -41.53 -67.13
CA LEU A 82 -15.86 -40.52 -66.15
C LEU A 82 -17.19 -40.97 -65.52
N PRO A 83 -17.30 -41.04 -64.18
CA PRO A 83 -18.57 -41.31 -63.53
C PRO A 83 -19.63 -40.37 -64.10
N ALA A 84 -20.85 -40.84 -64.34
CA ALA A 84 -21.94 -40.00 -64.83
C ALA A 84 -22.34 -38.98 -63.74
N VAL A 85 -21.61 -37.87 -63.65
CA VAL A 85 -21.79 -36.80 -62.66
C VAL A 85 -23.01 -35.91 -62.97
N ARG A 86 -23.95 -36.40 -63.80
CA ARG A 86 -25.11 -35.60 -64.24
C ARG A 86 -26.08 -35.30 -63.09
N SER A 87 -26.23 -36.18 -62.10
CA SER A 87 -27.02 -35.88 -60.89
C SER A 87 -26.37 -34.84 -59.97
N ALA A 88 -25.07 -34.54 -60.13
CA ALA A 88 -24.41 -33.51 -59.32
C ALA A 88 -24.46 -32.12 -59.95
N LEU A 89 -24.94 -31.96 -61.20
CA LEU A 89 -25.05 -30.64 -61.83
C LEU A 89 -26.19 -29.80 -61.25
N PHE A 90 -27.27 -30.44 -60.80
CA PHE A 90 -28.39 -29.77 -60.12
C PHE A 90 -28.10 -29.42 -58.65
N CYS A 91 -26.97 -29.90 -58.10
CA CYS A 91 -26.49 -29.58 -56.75
C CYS A 91 -25.22 -28.71 -56.77
N ARG A 92 -24.92 -28.04 -57.89
CA ARG A 92 -23.74 -27.17 -58.05
C ARG A 92 -24.17 -25.71 -58.14
N TYR A 93 -23.44 -24.86 -57.43
CA TYR A 93 -23.62 -23.42 -57.45
C TYR A 93 -23.39 -22.85 -58.86
N SER A 94 -24.26 -21.90 -59.26
CA SER A 94 -24.09 -21.09 -60.47
C SER A 94 -22.92 -20.10 -60.29
N PRO A 95 -22.25 -19.67 -61.37
CA PRO A 95 -21.35 -18.52 -61.31
C PRO A 95 -21.97 -17.27 -60.65
N HIS A 96 -23.29 -17.10 -60.80
CA HIS A 96 -24.03 -16.04 -60.11
C HIS A 96 -24.08 -16.25 -58.59
N ASP A 97 -24.32 -17.47 -58.11
CA ASP A 97 -24.31 -17.80 -56.68
C ASP A 97 -22.91 -17.63 -56.07
N TRP A 98 -21.87 -17.96 -56.84
CA TRP A 98 -20.47 -17.73 -56.46
C TRP A 98 -20.16 -16.23 -56.36
N ASP A 99 -20.58 -15.45 -57.36
CA ASP A 99 -20.39 -13.99 -57.36
C ASP A 99 -21.15 -13.33 -56.21
N GLN A 100 -22.42 -13.71 -55.99
CA GLN A 100 -23.22 -13.22 -54.87
C GLN A 100 -22.57 -13.58 -53.51
N SER A 101 -22.09 -14.81 -53.34
CA SER A 101 -21.38 -15.25 -52.13
C SER A 101 -20.08 -14.47 -51.92
N ASN A 102 -19.29 -14.26 -52.97
CA ASN A 102 -18.06 -13.48 -52.90
C ASN A 102 -18.33 -12.01 -52.57
N GLN A 103 -19.35 -11.40 -53.18
CA GLN A 103 -19.76 -10.04 -52.86
C GLN A 103 -20.17 -9.90 -51.38
N LEU A 104 -20.91 -10.88 -50.83
CA LEU A 104 -21.27 -10.91 -49.42
C LEU A 104 -20.04 -11.06 -48.52
N GLN A 105 -19.09 -11.93 -48.88
CA GLN A 105 -17.84 -12.09 -48.13
C GLN A 105 -16.98 -10.82 -48.15
N ILE A 106 -16.87 -10.14 -49.30
CA ILE A 106 -16.16 -8.87 -49.42
C ILE A 106 -16.80 -7.81 -48.52
N ARG A 107 -18.12 -7.64 -48.60
CA ARG A 107 -18.83 -6.67 -47.73
C ARG A 107 -18.67 -6.98 -46.24
N ALA A 108 -18.72 -8.25 -45.86
CA ALA A 108 -18.50 -8.69 -44.48
C ALA A 108 -17.05 -8.44 -44.01
N ALA A 109 -16.07 -8.69 -44.88
CA ALA A 109 -14.66 -8.39 -44.61
C ALA A 109 -14.41 -6.88 -44.49
N GLU A 110 -15.01 -6.06 -45.35
CA GLU A 110 -14.95 -4.60 -45.29
C GLU A 110 -15.57 -4.06 -44.00
N ALA A 111 -16.75 -4.56 -43.61
CA ALA A 111 -17.36 -4.21 -42.33
C ALA A 111 -16.42 -4.57 -41.18
N SER A 112 -15.88 -5.78 -41.16
CA SER A 112 -14.94 -6.24 -40.12
C SER A 112 -13.69 -5.36 -40.06
N ARG A 113 -13.13 -4.95 -41.20
CA ARG A 113 -11.98 -4.03 -41.29
C ARG A 113 -12.32 -2.66 -40.70
N LEU A 114 -13.50 -2.12 -40.99
CA LEU A 114 -13.96 -0.84 -40.44
C LEU A 114 -14.16 -0.91 -38.92
N TRP A 115 -14.77 -1.98 -38.41
CA TRP A 115 -14.93 -2.23 -36.98
C TRP A 115 -13.59 -2.36 -36.27
N ALA A 116 -12.66 -3.13 -36.82
CA ALA A 116 -11.30 -3.27 -36.30
C ALA A 116 -10.57 -1.91 -36.29
N GLY A 117 -10.69 -1.12 -37.36
CA GLY A 117 -10.12 0.22 -37.44
C GLY A 117 -10.65 1.17 -36.36
N ARG A 118 -11.97 1.16 -36.11
CA ARG A 118 -12.57 1.94 -35.01
C ARG A 118 -12.07 1.47 -33.65
N LEU A 119 -12.08 0.16 -33.39
CA LEU A 119 -11.62 -0.41 -32.13
C LEU A 119 -10.15 -0.06 -31.85
N MET A 120 -9.27 -0.12 -32.87
CA MET A 120 -7.88 0.28 -32.72
C MET A 120 -7.76 1.79 -32.43
N GLY A 121 -8.53 2.63 -33.11
CA GLY A 121 -8.57 4.07 -32.84
C GLY A 121 -9.03 4.39 -31.41
N ASP A 122 -10.10 3.74 -30.94
CA ASP A 122 -10.61 3.88 -29.57
C ASP A 122 -9.58 3.39 -28.54
N SER A 123 -8.97 2.23 -28.79
CA SER A 123 -7.93 1.66 -27.92
C SER A 123 -6.71 2.57 -27.83
N MET A 124 -6.27 3.15 -28.94
CA MET A 124 -5.14 4.08 -28.97
C MET A 124 -5.43 5.36 -28.17
N ARG A 125 -6.63 5.94 -28.33
CA ARG A 125 -7.05 7.12 -27.56
C ARG A 125 -7.11 6.81 -26.06
N LEU A 126 -7.74 5.70 -25.69
CA LEU A 126 -7.81 5.28 -24.30
C LEU A 126 -6.41 5.08 -23.69
N MET A 127 -5.48 4.48 -24.43
CA MET A 127 -4.10 4.31 -23.99
C MET A 127 -3.40 5.66 -23.78
N GLN A 128 -3.58 6.61 -24.71
CA GLN A 128 -3.02 7.96 -24.59
C GLN A 128 -3.60 8.71 -23.38
N ASP A 129 -4.92 8.67 -23.17
CA ASP A 129 -5.58 9.31 -22.03
C ASP A 129 -5.09 8.72 -20.71
N LYS A 130 -4.94 7.40 -20.64
CA LYS A 130 -4.42 6.70 -19.45
C LYS A 130 -2.96 7.02 -19.19
N ASP A 131 -2.12 7.07 -20.23
CA ASP A 131 -0.73 7.47 -20.11
C ASP A 131 -0.60 8.92 -19.62
N GLN A 132 -1.37 9.85 -20.20
CA GLN A 132 -1.39 11.25 -19.77
C GLN A 132 -1.84 11.41 -18.30
N LEU A 133 -2.91 10.73 -17.89
CA LEU A 133 -3.37 10.75 -16.50
C LEU A 133 -2.30 10.20 -15.56
N THR A 134 -1.65 9.09 -15.94
CA THR A 134 -0.57 8.48 -15.14
C THR A 134 0.59 9.46 -14.98
N ARG A 135 1.03 10.11 -16.06
CA ARG A 135 2.09 11.13 -16.00
C ARG A 135 1.73 12.29 -15.09
N GLN A 136 0.50 12.80 -15.17
CA GLN A 136 0.03 13.90 -14.31
C GLN A 136 0.02 13.50 -12.83
N MET A 137 -0.49 12.31 -12.51
CA MET A 137 -0.49 11.78 -11.14
C MET A 137 0.92 11.59 -10.59
N GLN A 138 1.82 11.01 -11.39
CA GLN A 138 3.21 10.79 -11.01
C GLN A 138 3.95 12.10 -10.78
N GLU A 139 3.75 13.07 -11.66
CA GLU A 139 4.40 14.38 -11.54
C GLU A 139 3.86 15.16 -10.32
N GLY A 140 2.56 15.11 -10.05
CA GLY A 140 1.98 15.66 -8.82
C GLY A 140 2.55 15.01 -7.56
N THR A 141 2.66 13.67 -7.56
CA THR A 141 3.26 12.91 -6.46
C THR A 141 4.73 13.26 -6.27
N ARG A 142 5.50 13.36 -7.36
CA ARG A 142 6.92 13.74 -7.35
C ARG A 142 7.13 15.13 -6.75
N ARG A 143 6.31 16.11 -7.12
CA ARG A 143 6.37 17.47 -6.53
C ARG A 143 6.04 17.46 -5.04
N ASN A 144 4.99 16.76 -4.64
CA ASN A 144 4.61 16.66 -3.22
C ASN A 144 5.70 15.97 -2.39
N LEU A 145 6.32 14.91 -2.91
CA LEU A 145 7.45 14.26 -2.28
C LEU A 145 8.67 15.20 -2.21
N GLY A 146 8.93 15.96 -3.28
CA GLY A 146 9.98 16.99 -3.30
C GLY A 146 9.79 18.04 -2.21
N GLN A 147 8.58 18.60 -2.08
CA GLN A 147 8.26 19.56 -1.02
C GLN A 147 8.46 18.95 0.37
N ARG A 148 7.95 17.74 0.59
CA ARG A 148 8.13 17.05 1.89
C ARG A 148 9.60 16.80 2.21
N LEU A 149 10.42 16.45 1.22
CA LEU A 149 11.86 16.30 1.40
C LEU A 149 12.53 17.63 1.78
N SER A 150 12.14 18.72 1.13
CA SER A 150 12.60 20.07 1.48
C SER A 150 12.19 20.46 2.90
N ASP A 151 10.94 20.24 3.30
CA ASP A 151 10.45 20.53 4.65
C ASP A 151 11.19 19.70 5.70
N ILE A 152 11.37 18.39 5.45
CA ILE A 152 12.14 17.51 6.34
C ILE A 152 13.59 17.99 6.43
N GLY A 153 14.19 18.37 5.31
CA GLY A 153 15.55 18.92 5.27
C GLY A 153 15.68 20.19 6.12
N PHE A 154 14.74 21.12 5.96
CA PHE A 154 14.66 22.36 6.73
C PHE A 154 14.54 22.09 8.23
N TRP A 155 13.58 21.26 8.64
CA TRP A 155 13.40 20.95 10.07
C TRP A 155 14.58 20.18 10.65
N LYS A 156 15.24 19.33 9.86
CA LYS A 156 16.48 18.67 10.28
C LYS A 156 17.58 19.71 10.53
N SER A 157 17.77 20.68 9.64
CA SER A 157 18.76 21.75 9.87
C SER A 157 18.40 22.61 11.07
N GLU A 158 17.12 22.94 11.27
CA GLU A 158 16.67 23.75 12.40
C GLU A 158 16.91 23.03 13.74
N LEU A 159 16.58 21.74 13.81
CA LEU A 159 16.84 20.91 15.00
C LEU A 159 18.33 20.76 15.28
N SER A 160 19.15 20.60 14.24
CA SER A 160 20.61 20.55 14.39
C SER A 160 21.17 21.88 14.90
N TYR A 161 20.68 23.00 14.39
CA TYR A 161 21.07 24.33 14.83
C TYR A 161 20.71 24.58 16.30
N GLU A 162 19.47 24.28 16.70
CA GLU A 162 19.04 24.45 18.10
C GLU A 162 19.77 23.48 19.06
N LEU A 163 20.11 22.28 18.59
CA LEU A 163 20.95 21.35 19.35
C LEU A 163 22.34 21.95 19.63
N GLU A 164 23.00 22.52 18.62
CA GLU A 164 24.31 23.16 18.80
C GLU A 164 24.24 24.35 19.75
N ARG A 165 23.20 25.20 19.63
CA ARG A 165 22.98 26.31 20.55
C ARG A 165 22.80 25.84 21.99
N LEU A 166 21.99 24.81 22.19
CA LEU A 166 21.74 24.24 23.52
C LEU A 166 23.02 23.62 24.10
N LEU A 167 23.82 22.92 23.29
CA LEU A 167 25.11 22.40 23.73
C LEU A 167 26.05 23.53 24.16
N ASN A 168 26.13 24.62 23.40
CA ASN A 168 26.96 25.78 23.76
C ASN A 168 26.49 26.46 25.06
N GLU A 169 25.18 26.59 25.26
CA GLU A 169 24.62 27.11 26.51
C GLU A 169 24.94 26.18 27.69
N ASN A 170 24.85 24.87 27.48
CA ASN A 170 25.15 23.88 28.51
C ASN A 170 26.63 23.93 28.95
N HIS A 171 27.56 24.12 28.00
CA HIS A 171 28.98 24.35 28.32
C HIS A 171 29.19 25.65 29.10
N SER A 172 28.44 26.72 28.76
CA SER A 172 28.51 27.99 29.48
C SER A 172 27.99 27.85 30.92
N LEU A 173 26.87 27.14 31.11
CA LEU A 173 26.31 26.82 32.43
C LEU A 173 27.27 25.97 33.26
N ASP A 174 27.91 24.97 32.65
CA ASP A 174 28.92 24.13 33.30
C ASP A 174 30.12 24.95 33.81
N ALA A 175 30.59 25.92 33.01
CA ALA A 175 31.66 26.83 33.42
C ALA A 175 31.25 27.68 34.62
N VAL A 176 30.02 28.21 34.65
CA VAL A 176 29.50 28.98 35.80
C VAL A 176 29.36 28.08 37.03
N LYS A 177 28.84 26.85 36.87
CA LYS A 177 28.74 25.87 37.96
C LYS A 177 30.10 25.61 38.59
N ARG A 178 31.12 25.29 37.79
CA ARG A 178 32.48 25.05 38.30
C ARG A 178 33.02 26.26 39.05
N ARG A 179 32.79 27.48 38.54
CA ARG A 179 33.20 28.71 39.23
C ARG A 179 32.51 28.89 40.58
N LEU A 180 31.21 28.60 40.68
CA LEU A 180 30.47 28.65 41.94
C LEU A 180 31.00 27.63 42.96
N GLU A 181 31.30 26.41 42.49
CA GLU A 181 31.89 25.35 43.33
C GLU A 181 33.28 25.75 43.83
N CYS A 182 34.16 26.23 42.94
CA CYS A 182 35.49 26.72 43.33
C CYS A 182 35.41 27.87 44.34
N MET A 183 34.56 28.88 44.10
CA MET A 183 34.37 30.00 45.02
C MET A 183 33.86 29.54 46.39
N ALA A 184 32.96 28.54 46.44
CA ALA A 184 32.48 27.99 47.70
C ALA A 184 33.60 27.28 48.49
N GLU A 185 34.52 26.59 47.80
CA GLU A 185 35.70 25.96 48.41
C GLU A 185 36.74 26.99 48.87
N GLU A 186 37.00 28.04 48.08
CA GLU A 186 37.93 29.12 48.44
C GLU A 186 37.51 29.82 49.74
N LEU A 187 36.21 29.92 50.02
CA LEU A 187 35.68 30.49 51.27
C LEU A 187 35.96 29.63 52.52
N ASN A 188 36.40 28.38 52.39
CA ASN A 188 36.74 27.54 53.55
C ASN A 188 37.92 28.12 54.34
N CYS A 189 38.93 28.66 53.66
CA CYS A 189 40.12 29.23 54.29
C CYS A 189 39.79 30.46 55.17
N PRO A 190 39.16 31.54 54.66
CA PRO A 190 38.79 32.69 55.50
C PRO A 190 37.79 32.30 56.60
N LEU A 191 36.88 31.36 56.35
CA LEU A 191 35.98 30.84 57.38
C LEU A 191 36.74 30.16 58.53
N GLN A 192 37.73 29.32 58.21
CA GLN A 192 38.57 28.67 59.21
C GLN A 192 39.35 29.70 60.04
N VAL A 193 39.91 30.73 59.41
CA VAL A 193 40.61 31.81 60.11
C VAL A 193 39.67 32.54 61.07
N ALA A 194 38.47 32.92 60.62
CA ALA A 194 37.49 33.61 61.46
C ALA A 194 37.03 32.74 62.66
N LEU A 195 36.84 31.43 62.44
CA LEU A 195 36.50 30.47 63.50
C LEU A 195 37.64 30.31 64.51
N GLU A 196 38.90 30.21 64.07
CA GLU A 196 40.06 30.16 64.95
C GLU A 196 40.19 31.46 65.76
N CYS A 197 40.00 32.62 65.13
CA CYS A 197 39.98 33.90 65.84
C CYS A 197 38.92 33.93 66.94
N GLN A 198 37.70 33.44 66.67
CA GLN A 198 36.65 33.33 67.68
C GLN A 198 37.06 32.38 68.82
N TYR A 199 37.57 31.19 68.48
CA TYR A 199 38.03 30.20 69.45
C TYR A 199 39.11 30.73 70.39
N GLN A 200 40.09 31.50 69.89
CA GLN A 200 41.11 32.11 70.76
C GLN A 200 40.55 33.19 71.69
N ARG A 201 39.48 33.89 71.29
CA ARG A 201 38.82 34.87 72.16
C ARG A 201 38.04 34.20 73.29
N GLU A 202 37.40 33.07 73.01
CA GLU A 202 36.68 32.27 74.01
C GLU A 202 37.62 31.70 75.10
N LYS A 203 38.93 31.56 74.81
CA LYS A 203 39.93 31.11 75.78
C LYS A 203 40.37 32.16 76.81
N ARG A 204 39.94 33.42 76.66
CA ARG A 204 40.26 34.46 77.66
C ARG A 204 39.58 34.13 78.99
N ILE A 205 40.17 34.59 80.09
CA ILE A 205 39.77 34.19 81.44
C ILE A 205 39.44 35.44 82.26
N GLY A 206 38.45 35.32 83.15
CA GLY A 206 38.09 36.38 84.09
C GLY A 206 37.57 37.63 83.39
N ILE A 207 38.08 38.80 83.79
CA ILE A 207 37.63 40.09 83.28
C ILE A 207 37.94 40.32 81.79
N ASP A 208 38.89 39.56 81.21
CA ASP A 208 39.29 39.69 79.81
C ASP A 208 38.36 38.95 78.83
N LEU A 209 37.47 38.08 79.35
CA LEU A 209 36.44 37.41 78.56
C LEU A 209 35.26 38.37 78.32
N VAL A 210 35.49 39.34 77.42
CA VAL A 210 34.55 40.42 77.11
C VAL A 210 33.96 40.26 75.72
N HIS A 211 32.61 40.32 75.66
CA HIS A 211 31.85 40.36 74.41
C HIS A 211 31.90 41.75 73.74
N ASP A 212 33.05 42.05 73.17
CA ASP A 212 33.37 43.34 72.59
C ASP A 212 32.94 43.47 71.11
N ASN A 213 33.27 44.61 70.51
CA ASN A 213 32.92 44.86 69.12
C ASN A 213 33.63 43.87 68.15
N VAL A 214 34.84 43.42 68.47
CA VAL A 214 35.57 42.49 67.60
C VAL A 214 34.89 41.13 67.57
N GLU A 215 34.49 40.59 68.72
CA GLU A 215 33.76 39.32 68.80
C GLU A 215 32.43 39.39 68.04
N LYS A 216 31.66 40.48 68.22
CA LYS A 216 30.41 40.69 67.48
C LYS A 216 30.61 40.70 65.96
N ASN A 217 31.68 41.30 65.48
CA ASN A 217 31.97 41.34 64.04
C ASN A 217 32.48 39.98 63.53
N LEU A 218 33.30 39.25 64.30
CA LEU A 218 33.72 37.89 63.95
C LEU A 218 32.54 36.92 63.81
N ILE A 219 31.57 36.98 64.74
CA ILE A 219 30.35 36.16 64.64
C ILE A 219 29.59 36.46 63.34
N ARG A 220 29.38 37.75 63.03
CA ARG A 220 28.73 38.17 61.78
C ARG A 220 29.51 37.74 60.53
N GLU A 221 30.84 37.83 60.58
CA GLU A 221 31.71 37.41 59.48
C GLU A 221 31.58 35.90 59.22
N VAL A 222 31.63 35.07 60.27
CA VAL A 222 31.39 33.62 60.19
C VAL A 222 30.02 33.32 59.59
N ASP A 223 28.96 34.00 60.06
CA ASP A 223 27.60 33.82 59.56
C ASP A 223 27.47 34.22 58.08
N LEU A 224 28.08 35.34 57.68
CA LEU A 224 28.11 35.80 56.29
C LEU A 224 28.86 34.83 55.39
N LEU A 225 30.04 34.37 55.78
CA LEU A 225 30.84 33.42 55.01
C LEU A 225 30.08 32.10 54.80
N LYS A 226 29.46 31.55 55.85
CA LYS A 226 28.61 30.35 55.76
C LYS A 226 27.40 30.58 54.85
N CYS A 227 26.74 31.73 54.96
CA CYS A 227 25.60 32.08 54.12
C CYS A 227 25.99 32.17 52.64
N CYS A 228 27.11 32.84 52.32
CA CYS A 228 27.64 32.94 50.97
C CYS A 228 27.97 31.56 50.38
N GLN A 229 28.67 30.71 51.15
CA GLN A 229 28.96 29.33 50.72
C GLN A 229 27.69 28.55 50.38
N GLU A 230 26.68 28.61 51.24
CA GLU A 230 25.43 27.88 51.04
C GLU A 230 24.66 28.40 49.81
N GLN A 231 24.64 29.71 49.59
CA GLN A 231 24.02 30.30 48.40
C GLN A 231 24.70 29.83 47.11
N MET A 232 26.04 29.80 47.08
CA MET A 232 26.80 29.33 45.92
C MET A 232 26.54 27.85 45.64
N ARG A 233 26.56 26.99 46.68
CA ARG A 233 26.26 25.55 46.54
C ARG A 233 24.83 25.28 46.07
N LYS A 234 23.84 25.99 46.62
CA LYS A 234 22.44 25.89 46.17
C LYS A 234 22.28 26.27 44.70
N LEU A 235 22.94 27.34 44.26
CA LEU A 235 22.88 27.76 42.86
C LEU A 235 23.56 26.75 41.94
N ALA A 236 24.74 26.23 42.31
CA ALA A 236 25.43 25.18 41.57
C ALA A 236 24.57 23.91 41.43
N GLN A 237 23.87 23.50 42.50
CA GLN A 237 22.95 22.36 42.46
C GLN A 237 21.76 22.60 41.52
N ARG A 238 21.18 23.81 41.53
CA ARG A 238 20.10 24.18 40.58
C ARG A 238 20.59 24.13 39.13
N ILE A 239 21.82 24.58 38.86
CA ILE A 239 22.43 24.49 37.54
C ILE A 239 22.62 23.01 37.15
N ASP A 240 23.12 22.16 38.05
CA ASP A 240 23.29 20.72 37.78
C ASP A 240 21.97 20.04 37.37
N ILE A 241 20.89 20.34 38.09
CA ILE A 241 19.55 19.82 37.77
C ILE A 241 19.10 20.31 36.39
N GLN A 242 19.25 21.60 36.09
CA GLN A 242 18.87 22.17 34.81
C GLN A 242 19.63 21.50 33.66
N MET A 243 20.95 21.38 33.79
CA MET A 243 21.81 20.74 32.79
C MET A 243 21.37 19.29 32.53
N ARG A 244 21.00 18.54 33.57
CA ARG A 244 20.58 17.13 33.46
C ARG A 244 19.28 16.95 32.66
N VAL A 245 18.37 17.93 32.68
CA VAL A 245 17.11 17.89 31.93
C VAL A 245 17.30 18.35 30.47
N SER A 246 18.24 19.28 30.23
CA SER A 246 18.53 19.79 28.89
C SER A 246 19.47 18.89 28.06
N VAL A 247 19.98 17.78 28.60
CA VAL A 247 20.94 16.92 27.89
C VAL A 247 20.34 16.32 26.60
N PRO A 248 20.94 16.57 25.42
CA PRO A 248 20.49 15.99 24.15
C PRO A 248 20.42 14.47 24.11
N GLU A 249 21.31 13.76 24.81
CA GLU A 249 21.29 12.30 24.91
C GLU A 249 19.95 11.78 25.48
N THR A 250 19.35 12.50 26.44
CA THR A 250 18.03 12.15 26.99
C THR A 250 16.94 12.32 25.94
N TRP A 251 17.03 13.35 25.09
CA TRP A 251 16.09 13.59 24.00
C TRP A 251 16.23 12.54 22.89
N ALA A 252 17.46 12.13 22.58
CA ALA A 252 17.73 11.06 21.62
C ALA A 252 17.11 9.73 22.09
N LYS A 253 17.29 9.39 23.37
CA LYS A 253 16.67 8.20 23.97
C LYS A 253 15.14 8.28 23.90
N PHE A 254 14.55 9.38 24.34
CA PHE A 254 13.09 9.60 24.30
C PHE A 254 12.53 9.48 22.87
N SER A 255 13.21 10.11 21.90
CA SER A 255 12.81 10.06 20.49
C SER A 255 12.90 8.64 19.93
N ASN A 256 13.98 7.91 20.23
CA ASN A 256 14.17 6.53 19.78
C ASN A 256 13.12 5.58 20.39
N ASP A 257 12.78 5.78 21.66
CA ASP A 257 11.71 5.02 22.34
C ASP A 257 10.35 5.25 21.67
N ASN A 258 10.01 6.50 21.32
CA ASN A 258 8.77 6.83 20.63
C ASN A 258 8.74 6.23 19.20
N ILE A 259 9.84 6.31 18.45
CA ILE A 259 9.96 5.69 17.12
C ILE A 259 9.75 4.18 17.20
N ARG A 260 10.41 3.51 18.15
CA ARG A 260 10.29 2.07 18.37
C ARG A 260 8.86 1.67 18.76
N HIS A 261 8.22 2.45 19.64
CA HIS A 261 6.83 2.24 20.01
C HIS A 261 5.90 2.34 18.79
N SER A 262 6.05 3.39 17.99
CA SER A 262 5.30 3.58 16.74
C SER A 262 5.52 2.44 15.72
N GLN A 263 6.77 2.00 15.54
CA GLN A 263 7.11 0.86 14.69
C GLN A 263 6.41 -0.43 15.15
N ASN A 264 6.41 -0.70 16.45
CA ASN A 264 5.74 -1.86 17.02
C ASN A 264 4.22 -1.81 16.80
N MET A 265 3.59 -0.65 17.02
CA MET A 265 2.16 -0.45 16.76
C MET A 265 1.80 -0.67 15.29
N ARG A 266 2.64 -0.20 14.35
CA ARG A 266 2.46 -0.46 12.92
C ARG A 266 2.62 -1.93 12.57
N ALA A 267 3.63 -2.62 13.11
CA ALA A 267 3.83 -4.05 12.88
C ALA A 267 2.63 -4.87 13.36
N ASN A 268 2.09 -4.55 14.54
CA ASN A 268 0.88 -5.19 15.05
C ASN A 268 -0.34 -4.92 14.14
N SER A 269 -0.51 -3.68 13.67
CA SER A 269 -1.58 -3.34 12.73
C SER A 269 -1.46 -4.08 11.39
N VAL A 270 -0.24 -4.26 10.86
CA VAL A 270 0.02 -5.06 9.65
C VAL A 270 -0.40 -6.50 9.89
N ARG A 271 0.06 -7.11 10.99
CA ARG A 271 -0.29 -8.49 11.35
C ARG A 271 -1.79 -8.70 11.46
N LEU A 272 -2.52 -7.81 12.15
CA LEU A 272 -3.97 -7.90 12.28
C LEU A 272 -4.69 -7.80 10.92
N ARG A 273 -4.18 -6.97 9.99
CA ARG A 273 -4.73 -6.90 8.63
C ARG A 273 -4.48 -8.18 7.84
N GLU A 274 -3.32 -8.80 7.99
CA GLU A 274 -3.01 -10.09 7.37
C GLU A 274 -3.89 -11.21 7.95
N GLU A 275 -4.06 -11.27 9.27
CA GLU A 275 -4.96 -12.23 9.93
C GLU A 275 -6.41 -12.06 9.44
N ALA A 276 -6.90 -10.82 9.34
CA ALA A 276 -8.24 -10.53 8.83
C ALA A 276 -8.39 -10.95 7.36
N GLN A 277 -7.40 -10.66 6.51
CA GLN A 277 -7.43 -11.05 5.10
C GLN A 277 -7.45 -12.57 4.94
N ASN A 278 -6.58 -13.28 5.67
CA ASN A 278 -6.55 -14.74 5.66
C ASN A 278 -7.89 -15.34 6.10
N LEU A 279 -8.51 -14.75 7.14
CA LEU A 279 -9.84 -15.20 7.59
C LEU A 279 -10.90 -14.99 6.51
N PHE A 280 -10.90 -13.83 5.83
CA PHE A 280 -11.82 -13.59 4.73
C PHE A 280 -11.64 -14.62 3.61
N ASP A 281 -10.40 -14.90 3.20
CA ASP A 281 -10.12 -15.85 2.13
C ASP A 281 -10.59 -17.27 2.50
N VAL A 282 -10.36 -17.71 3.74
CA VAL A 282 -10.84 -19.00 4.25
C VAL A 282 -12.36 -19.08 4.29
N LEU A 283 -13.03 -18.05 4.80
CA LEU A 283 -14.49 -18.02 4.91
C LEU A 283 -15.15 -17.99 3.52
N LEU A 284 -14.61 -17.19 2.59
CA LEU A 284 -15.09 -17.13 1.22
C LEU A 284 -14.99 -18.50 0.52
N ASP A 285 -13.86 -19.21 0.67
CA ASP A 285 -13.68 -20.56 0.12
C ASP A 285 -14.67 -21.56 0.74
N GLN A 286 -14.84 -21.55 2.06
CA GLN A 286 -15.81 -22.42 2.74
C GLN A 286 -17.25 -22.17 2.28
N MET A 287 -17.66 -20.89 2.20
CA MET A 287 -18.98 -20.52 1.73
C MET A 287 -19.19 -20.94 0.27
N TRP A 288 -18.19 -20.72 -0.58
CA TRP A 288 -18.25 -21.12 -1.99
C TRP A 288 -18.39 -22.64 -2.16
N LYS A 289 -17.62 -23.42 -1.39
CA LYS A 289 -17.72 -24.87 -1.36
C LYS A 289 -19.10 -25.33 -0.92
N GLN A 290 -19.65 -24.75 0.15
CA GLN A 290 -20.97 -25.11 0.65
C GLN A 290 -22.08 -24.77 -0.34
N PHE A 291 -21.99 -23.60 -0.98
CA PHE A 291 -22.91 -23.19 -2.06
C PHE A 291 -22.86 -24.18 -3.22
N THR A 292 -21.65 -24.54 -3.67
CA THR A 292 -21.44 -25.50 -4.77
C THR A 292 -22.03 -26.87 -4.43
N ASN A 293 -21.72 -27.41 -3.24
CA ASN A 293 -22.25 -28.69 -2.77
C ASN A 293 -23.79 -28.70 -2.73
N THR A 294 -24.38 -27.61 -2.25
CA THR A 294 -25.84 -27.46 -2.16
C THR A 294 -26.47 -27.45 -3.55
N ASN A 295 -25.91 -26.72 -4.51
CA ASN A 295 -26.41 -26.69 -5.89
C ASN A 295 -26.24 -28.04 -6.59
N LEU A 296 -25.14 -28.75 -6.36
CA LEU A 296 -24.97 -30.11 -6.89
C LEU A 296 -26.03 -31.07 -6.33
N ALA A 297 -26.31 -31.03 -5.03
CA ALA A 297 -27.35 -31.85 -4.40
C ALA A 297 -28.75 -31.52 -4.95
N PHE A 298 -29.08 -30.24 -5.12
CA PHE A 298 -30.34 -29.83 -5.75
C PHE A 298 -30.46 -30.35 -7.19
N ASN A 299 -29.41 -30.18 -8.01
CA ASN A 299 -29.40 -30.67 -9.40
C ASN A 299 -29.58 -32.20 -9.47
N ALA A 300 -28.91 -32.95 -8.59
CA ALA A 300 -29.09 -34.39 -8.50
C ALA A 300 -30.55 -34.76 -8.15
N ARG A 301 -31.15 -34.07 -7.16
CA ARG A 301 -32.53 -34.33 -6.77
C ARG A 301 -33.54 -33.98 -7.88
N ILE A 302 -33.32 -32.88 -8.60
CA ILE A 302 -34.15 -32.50 -9.75
C ILE A 302 -34.07 -33.58 -10.83
N ALA A 303 -32.87 -34.11 -11.11
CA ALA A 303 -32.68 -35.19 -12.08
C ALA A 303 -33.42 -36.47 -11.67
N GLU A 304 -33.32 -36.89 -10.40
CA GLU A 304 -34.06 -38.04 -9.86
C GLU A 304 -35.57 -37.88 -10.03
N VAL A 305 -36.12 -36.73 -9.63
CA VAL A 305 -37.57 -36.46 -9.74
C VAL A 305 -38.02 -36.42 -11.20
N THR A 306 -37.19 -35.87 -12.09
CA THR A 306 -37.47 -35.83 -13.53
C THR A 306 -37.47 -37.23 -14.13
N ASP A 307 -36.53 -38.08 -13.75
CA ASP A 307 -36.48 -39.49 -14.19
C ASP A 307 -37.71 -40.28 -13.71
N VAL A 308 -38.09 -40.15 -12.43
CA VAL A 308 -39.31 -40.78 -11.90
C VAL A 308 -40.56 -40.28 -12.62
N LYS A 309 -40.68 -38.96 -12.86
CA LYS A 309 -41.78 -38.37 -13.63
C LYS A 309 -41.86 -38.96 -15.05
N ASN A 310 -40.72 -39.05 -15.76
CA ASN A 310 -40.67 -39.58 -17.12
C ASN A 310 -41.05 -41.07 -17.15
N LYS A 311 -40.62 -41.86 -16.16
CA LYS A 311 -41.01 -43.27 -15.98
C LYS A 311 -42.52 -43.42 -15.74
N LEU A 312 -43.12 -42.56 -14.90
CA LEU A 312 -44.57 -42.56 -14.67
C LEU A 312 -45.34 -42.17 -15.93
N GLN A 313 -44.89 -41.15 -16.67
CA GLN A 313 -45.51 -40.74 -17.94
C GLN A 313 -45.47 -41.84 -19.00
N THR A 314 -44.36 -42.56 -19.10
CA THR A 314 -44.24 -43.70 -20.03
C THR A 314 -45.11 -44.89 -19.63
N GLN A 315 -45.35 -45.12 -18.34
CA GLN A 315 -46.31 -46.13 -17.89
C GLN A 315 -47.77 -45.72 -18.15
N LEU A 316 -48.12 -44.44 -18.02
CA LEU A 316 -49.46 -43.94 -18.33
C LEU A 316 -49.78 -43.92 -19.84
N ALA A 317 -48.76 -43.91 -20.69
CA ALA A 317 -48.91 -43.91 -22.15
C ALA A 317 -49.04 -45.32 -22.76
N LYS A 318 -49.06 -46.37 -21.93
CA LYS A 318 -49.37 -47.76 -22.30
C LYS A 318 -50.80 -48.10 -21.90
#